data_AF-A0A522RIJ3-F1
#
_entry.id   AF-A0A522RIJ3-F1
#
_cell.length_a   1.000
_cell.length_b   1.000
_cell.length_c   1.000
_cell.angle_alpha   90.00
_cell.angle_beta   90.00
_cell.angle_gamma   90.00
#
_symmetry.space_group_name_H-M   'P 1'
#
loop_
_entity.id
_entity.type
_entity.pdbx_description
1 polymer ?
#
loop_
_entity_poly.entity_id
_entity_poly.type
_entity_poly.pdbx_seq_one_letter_code
_entity_poly.pdbx_strand_id
1 'polypeptide(L)'
;MKRHTEHVLVITAVAVVVAIGLGVFVYSGIYNIGADDHHTKPVFAVLQTLRNRSIHVRSDDIKVPNLNDPQLILRGAGQYAAMCTSCHLEPGVEN
;
A
#
# COMPACT_ATOMS: atom_id res chain seq x y z
N MET A 1 14.33 -8.55 42.24
CA MET A 1 14.80 -9.26 41.03
C MET A 1 13.81 -10.31 40.55
N LYS A 2 13.38 -11.31 41.36
CA LYS A 2 12.41 -12.35 40.94
C LYS A 2 11.13 -11.84 40.27
N ARG A 3 10.47 -10.83 40.85
CA ARG A 3 9.22 -10.26 40.32
C ARG A 3 9.37 -9.61 38.93
N HIS A 4 10.51 -8.99 38.65
CA HIS A 4 10.80 -8.45 37.31
C HIS A 4 11.03 -9.57 36.30
N THR A 5 11.73 -10.63 36.68
CA THR A 5 11.94 -11.81 35.82
C THR A 5 10.63 -12.52 35.51
N GLU A 6 9.72 -12.64 36.47
CA GLU A 6 8.36 -13.18 36.28
C GLU A 6 7.55 -12.33 35.30
N HIS A 7 7.54 -11.00 35.45
CA HIS A 7 6.85 -10.12 34.50
C HIS A 7 7.44 -10.19 33.09
N VAL A 8 8.77 -10.25 32.96
CA VAL A 8 9.44 -10.40 31.66
C VAL A 8 9.05 -11.72 31.00
N LEU A 9 9.07 -12.83 31.74
CA LEU A 9 8.65 -14.14 31.21
C LEU A 9 7.21 -14.13 30.72
N VAL A 10 6.30 -13.53 31.48
CA VAL A 10 4.88 -13.40 31.09
C VAL A 10 4.74 -12.55 29.85
N ILE A 11 5.39 -11.37 29.78
CA ILE A 11 5.33 -10.48 28.62
C ILE A 11 5.85 -11.19 27.37
N THR A 12 6.99 -11.87 27.46
CA THR A 12 7.56 -12.61 26.33
C THR A 12 6.63 -13.75 25.88
N ALA A 13 6.07 -14.51 26.81
CA ALA A 13 5.13 -15.59 26.47
C ALA A 13 3.90 -15.05 25.74
N VAL A 14 3.32 -13.95 26.23
CA VAL A 14 2.17 -13.28 25.59
C VAL A 14 2.55 -12.78 24.18
N ALA A 15 3.70 -12.14 24.03
CA ALA A 15 4.16 -11.65 22.73
C ALA A 15 4.32 -12.78 21.69
N VAL A 16 4.87 -13.93 22.11
CA VAL A 16 5.01 -15.11 21.24
C VAL A 16 3.64 -15.65 20.81
N VAL A 17 2.70 -15.78 21.74
CA VAL A 17 1.33 -16.24 21.43
C VAL A 17 0.64 -15.29 20.46
N VAL A 18 0.76 -13.98 20.66
CA VAL A 18 0.20 -12.97 19.74
C VAL A 18 0.84 -13.08 18.35
N ALA A 19 2.17 -13.22 18.27
CA ALA A 19 2.87 -13.35 17.00
C ALA A 19 2.43 -14.60 16.22
N ILE A 20 2.31 -15.74 16.90
CA ILE A 20 1.79 -16.98 16.30
C ILE A 20 0.35 -16.79 15.82
N GLY A 21 -0.51 -16.19 16.65
CA GLY A 21 -1.91 -15.93 16.29
C GLY A 21 -2.05 -15.05 15.05
N LEU A 22 -1.26 -13.97 14.95
CA LEU A 22 -1.21 -13.12 13.77
C LEU A 22 -0.70 -13.88 12.54
N GLY A 23 0.34 -14.71 12.69
CA GLY A 23 0.86 -15.53 11.59
C GLY A 23 -0.18 -16.52 11.05
N VAL A 24 -0.89 -17.22 11.95
CA VAL A 24 -1.99 -18.12 11.59
C VAL A 24 -3.12 -17.35 10.90
N PHE A 25 -3.52 -16.18 11.43
CA PHE A 25 -4.55 -15.35 10.82
C PHE A 25 -4.18 -14.94 9.38
N VAL A 26 -2.95 -14.45 9.16
CA VAL A 26 -2.47 -14.07 7.82
C VAL A 26 -2.43 -15.28 6.88
N TYR A 27 -1.95 -16.43 7.33
CA TYR A 27 -1.86 -17.64 6.51
C TYR A 27 -3.23 -18.25 6.20
N SER A 28 -4.22 -18.08 7.08
CA SER A 28 -5.54 -18.70 6.94
C SER A 28 -6.35 -18.22 5.72
N GLY A 29 -6.09 -17.01 5.21
CA GLY A 29 -6.85 -16.40 4.12
C GLY A 29 -8.28 -15.98 4.49
N ILE A 30 -8.65 -16.01 5.78
CA ILE A 30 -10.00 -15.66 6.25
C ILE A 30 -10.34 -14.18 5.96
N TYR A 31 -9.34 -13.31 5.93
CA TYR A 31 -9.53 -11.89 5.61
C TYR A 31 -9.28 -11.61 4.13
N ASN A 32 -10.29 -11.12 3.42
CA ASN A 32 -10.17 -10.73 2.01
C ASN A 32 -9.38 -9.43 1.86
N ILE A 33 -8.31 -9.46 1.05
CA ILE A 33 -7.45 -8.30 0.72
C ILE A 33 -7.66 -7.80 -0.73
N GLY A 34 -8.79 -8.15 -1.36
CA GLY A 34 -9.13 -7.68 -2.70
C GLY A 34 -9.31 -6.16 -2.76
N ALA A 35 -8.89 -5.54 -3.87
CA ALA A 35 -9.04 -4.10 -4.08
C ALA A 35 -10.52 -3.69 -4.30
N ASP A 36 -11.34 -4.62 -4.79
CA ASP A 36 -12.76 -4.39 -5.10
C ASP A 36 -13.69 -4.58 -3.89
N ASP A 37 -13.17 -5.13 -2.78
CA ASP A 37 -13.92 -5.35 -1.55
C ASP A 37 -13.47 -4.38 -0.45
N HIS A 38 -14.43 -3.82 0.27
CA HIS A 38 -14.13 -2.80 1.27
C HIS A 38 -13.56 -3.43 2.53
N HIS A 39 -12.35 -3.02 2.90
CA HIS A 39 -11.78 -3.37 4.20
C HIS A 39 -12.66 -2.86 5.35
N THR A 40 -12.66 -3.61 6.44
CA THR A 40 -13.23 -3.13 7.71
C THR A 40 -12.60 -1.80 8.12
N LYS A 41 -13.38 -0.93 8.78
CA LYS A 41 -12.94 0.44 9.14
C LYS A 41 -11.55 0.51 9.81
N PRO A 42 -11.20 -0.37 10.77
CA PRO A 42 -9.88 -0.33 11.40
C PRO A 42 -8.76 -0.68 10.43
N VAL A 43 -8.94 -1.71 9.60
CA VAL A 43 -7.94 -2.15 8.62
C VAL A 43 -7.76 -1.08 7.55
N PHE A 44 -8.85 -0.52 7.04
CA PHE A 44 -8.81 0.59 6.10
C PHE A 44 -8.00 1.77 6.64
N ALA A 45 -8.26 2.19 7.88
CA ALA A 45 -7.55 3.32 8.50
C ALA A 45 -6.04 3.07 8.61
N VAL A 46 -5.63 1.85 8.99
CA VAL A 46 -4.22 1.45 9.06
C VAL A 46 -3.59 1.48 7.66
N LEU A 47 -4.21 0.82 6.67
CA LEU A 47 -3.69 0.74 5.31
C LEU A 47 -3.59 2.14 4.66
N GLN A 48 -4.60 2.99 4.85
CA GLN A 48 -4.60 4.36 4.35
C GLN A 48 -3.46 5.17 4.99
N THR A 49 -3.24 5.04 6.30
CA THR A 49 -2.17 5.74 7.00
C THR A 49 -0.79 5.29 6.51
N LEU A 50 -0.58 3.98 6.39
CA LEU A 50 0.65 3.39 5.86
C LEU A 50 0.97 3.92 4.46
N ARG A 51 -0.03 3.88 3.56
CA ARG A 51 0.10 4.40 2.18
C ARG A 51 0.48 5.87 2.19
N ASN A 52 -0.28 6.72 2.88
CA ASN A 52 -0.08 8.16 2.85
C ASN A 52 1.27 8.58 3.42
N ARG A 53 1.72 7.96 4.54
CA ARG A 53 3.04 8.26 5.12
C ARG A 53 4.18 7.77 4.23
N SER A 54 4.05 6.59 3.63
CA SER A 54 5.05 6.08 2.68
C SER A 54 5.19 6.98 1.46
N ILE A 55 4.07 7.41 0.86
CA ILE A 55 4.10 8.33 -0.28
C ILE A 55 4.78 9.63 0.13
N HIS A 56 4.32 10.27 1.21
CA HIS A 56 4.87 11.55 1.67
C HIS A 56 6.39 11.50 1.88
N VAL A 57 6.89 10.49 2.60
CA VAL A 57 8.32 10.38 2.91
C VAL A 57 9.15 10.10 1.66
N ARG A 58 8.61 9.38 0.67
CA ARG A 58 9.36 9.02 -0.55
C ARG A 58 9.19 10.02 -1.68
N SER A 59 8.15 10.85 -1.64
CA SER A 59 7.95 11.92 -2.60
C SER A 59 8.70 13.20 -2.26
N ASP A 60 9.17 13.35 -1.02
CA ASP A 60 9.74 14.61 -0.51
C ASP A 60 10.93 15.11 -1.35
N ASP A 61 11.81 14.20 -1.76
CA ASP A 61 13.00 14.52 -2.55
C ASP A 61 12.79 14.39 -4.07
N ILE A 62 11.56 14.12 -4.52
CA ILE A 62 11.27 14.01 -5.96
C ILE A 62 11.28 15.40 -6.57
N LYS A 63 12.32 15.69 -7.36
CA LYS A 63 12.36 16.88 -8.22
C LYS A 63 11.45 16.65 -9.42
N VAL A 64 10.38 17.43 -9.52
CA VAL A 64 9.48 17.38 -10.68
C VAL A 64 10.28 17.80 -11.93
N PRO A 65 10.38 16.93 -12.96
CA PRO A 65 11.07 17.28 -14.19
C PRO A 65 10.29 18.36 -14.97
N ASN A 66 10.93 18.99 -15.96
CA ASN A 66 10.22 19.91 -16.85
C ASN A 66 9.14 19.16 -17.63
N LEU A 67 7.87 19.36 -17.26
CA LEU A 67 6.74 18.69 -17.89
C LEU A 67 6.47 19.14 -19.33
N ASN A 68 7.07 20.26 -19.76
CA ASN A 68 7.02 20.72 -21.14
C ASN A 68 8.15 20.15 -22.01
N ASP A 69 9.01 19.26 -21.48
CA ASP A 69 10.02 18.58 -22.29
C ASP A 69 9.33 17.70 -23.36
N PRO A 70 9.56 17.97 -24.66
CA PRO A 70 8.96 17.18 -25.73
C PRO A 70 9.23 15.67 -25.63
N GLN A 71 10.40 15.28 -25.12
CA GLN A 71 10.73 13.85 -24.94
C GLN A 71 9.94 13.23 -23.79
N LEU A 72 9.68 13.97 -22.71
CA LEU A 72 8.86 13.50 -21.60
C LEU A 72 7.39 13.38 -22.04
N ILE A 73 6.89 14.36 -22.79
CA ILE A 73 5.54 14.32 -23.38
C ILE A 73 5.38 13.11 -24.29
N LEU A 74 6.34 12.87 -25.20
CA LEU A 74 6.31 11.73 -26.12
C LEU A 74 6.25 10.39 -25.36
N ARG A 75 7.08 10.25 -24.30
CA ARG A 75 7.06 9.05 -23.44
C ARG A 75 5.72 8.88 -22.73
N GLY A 76 5.18 9.96 -22.18
CA GLY A 76 3.88 9.98 -21.51
C GLY A 76 2.75 9.58 -22.47
N ALA A 77 2.74 10.10 -23.69
CA ALA A 77 1.78 9.74 -24.72
C ALA A 77 1.84 8.23 -25.06
N GLY A 78 3.04 7.67 -25.19
CA GLY A 78 3.20 6.22 -25.39
C GLY A 78 2.66 5.38 -24.23
N GLN A 79 2.88 5.81 -22.98
CA GLN A 79 2.32 5.11 -21.81
C GLN A 79 0.79 5.23 -21.73
N TYR A 80 0.25 6.41 -22.04
CA TYR A 80 -1.19 6.64 -22.11
C TYR A 80 -1.83 5.75 -23.18
N ALA A 81 -1.23 5.67 -24.37
CA ALA A 81 -1.66 4.79 -25.45
C ALA A 81 -1.66 3.31 -25.04
N ALA A 82 -0.71 2.89 -24.20
CA ALA A 82 -0.61 1.49 -23.77
C ALA A 82 -1.59 1.09 -22.65
N MET A 83 -2.04 2.05 -21.82
CA MET A 83 -2.77 1.72 -20.57
C MET A 83 -4.12 2.41 -20.42
N CYS A 84 -4.40 3.47 -21.17
CA CYS A 84 -5.54 4.35 -20.89
C CYS A 84 -6.52 4.46 -22.07
N THR A 85 -6.05 4.34 -23.31
CA THR A 85 -6.89 4.57 -24.51
C THR A 85 -8.00 3.54 -24.68
N SER A 86 -7.86 2.34 -24.12
CA SER A 86 -8.91 1.30 -24.18
C SER A 86 -10.23 1.73 -23.56
N CYS A 87 -10.20 2.68 -22.61
CA CYS A 87 -11.39 3.19 -21.94
C CYS A 87 -11.57 4.70 -22.12
N HIS A 88 -10.48 5.46 -22.27
CA HIS A 88 -10.52 6.93 -22.38
C HIS A 88 -10.34 7.46 -23.81
N LEU A 89 -10.26 6.57 -24.81
CA LEU A 89 -10.08 6.87 -26.24
C LEU A 89 -8.77 7.59 -26.55
N GLU A 90 -8.52 7.80 -27.85
CA GLU A 90 -7.42 8.61 -28.36
C GLU A 90 -7.93 9.61 -29.39
N PRO A 91 -7.19 10.72 -29.64
CA PRO A 91 -7.62 11.73 -30.60
C PRO A 91 -7.90 11.14 -31.99
N GLY A 92 -9.07 11.44 -32.55
CA GLY A 92 -9.49 10.95 -33.87
C GLY A 92 -10.19 9.59 -33.86
N VAL A 93 -10.37 8.97 -32.68
CA VAL A 93 -11.22 7.79 -32.52
C VAL A 93 -12.59 8.23 -32.00
N GLU A 94 -13.62 7.95 -32.77
CA GLU A 94 -15.01 8.12 -32.37
C GLU A 94 -15.53 6.81 -31.74
N ASN A 95 -16.42 6.96 -30.77
CA ASN A 95 -17.03 5.88 -29.98
C ASN A 95 -18.24 5.26 -30.66
#